data_AF-A0A454VY90-F1
#
_entry.id   AF-A0A454VY90-F1
#
_cell.length_a   1.000
_cell.length_b   1.000
_cell.length_c   1.000
_cell.angle_alpha   90.00
_cell.angle_beta   90.00
_cell.angle_gamma   90.00
#
_symmetry.space_group_name_H-M   'P 1'
#
loop_
_entity.id
_entity.type
_entity.pdbx_description
1 polymer ?
#
loop_
_entity_poly.entity_id
_entity_poly.type
_entity_poly.pdbx_seq_one_letter_code
_entity_poly.pdbx_strand_id
1 'polypeptide(L)'
;QLLWALLDDRERRFQEAYMSGPPPLGPGAPTAERLDAFLDALVDRVAEQREILLAAHSAAPRARYHSGAYRLMHTHVALLVGQLRPGADGALLAHLLLAPFSPDVMHHLAVEQELSGERLKAGVRELLTLRENS
;
A
#
# COMPACT_ATOMS: atom_id res chain seq x y z
N GLN A 1 -24.35 -9.27 2.44
CA GLN A 1 -23.66 -10.29 1.60
C GLN A 1 -23.11 -9.74 0.28
N LEU A 2 -23.55 -8.58 -0.24
CA LEU A 2 -22.96 -7.93 -1.42
C LEU A 2 -21.71 -7.08 -1.12
N LEU A 3 -21.65 -6.48 0.08
CA LEU A 3 -20.55 -5.60 0.50
C LEU A 3 -19.20 -6.33 0.54
N TRP A 4 -19.18 -7.56 1.06
CA TRP A 4 -17.98 -8.41 1.09
C TRP A 4 -17.55 -8.83 -0.33
N ALA A 5 -18.49 -9.13 -1.22
CA ALA A 5 -18.17 -9.45 -2.61
C ALA A 5 -17.56 -8.26 -3.37
N LEU A 6 -17.99 -7.03 -3.08
CA LEU A 6 -17.40 -5.82 -3.65
C LEU A 6 -15.98 -5.55 -3.10
N LEU A 7 -15.73 -5.85 -1.82
CA LEU A 7 -14.39 -5.80 -1.25
C LEU A 7 -13.47 -6.81 -1.93
N ASP A 8 -13.93 -8.06 -2.06
CA ASP A 8 -13.15 -9.14 -2.66
C ASP A 8 -12.85 -8.86 -4.14
N ASP A 9 -13.80 -8.33 -4.91
CA ASP A 9 -13.55 -7.97 -6.31
C ASP A 9 -12.54 -6.82 -6.47
N ARG A 10 -12.64 -5.79 -5.62
CA ARG A 10 -11.67 -4.68 -5.63
C ARG A 10 -10.29 -5.12 -5.17
N GLU A 11 -10.21 -5.97 -4.14
CA GLU A 11 -8.96 -6.60 -3.70
C GLU A 11 -8.33 -7.40 -4.84
N ARG A 12 -9.11 -8.27 -5.48
CA ARG A 12 -8.65 -9.10 -6.60
C ARG A 12 -8.12 -8.24 -7.74
N ARG A 13 -8.85 -7.19 -8.14
CA ARG A 13 -8.40 -6.26 -9.18
C ARG A 13 -7.10 -5.53 -8.81
N PHE A 14 -6.99 -5.09 -7.56
CA PHE A 14 -5.75 -4.47 -7.06
C PHE A 14 -4.58 -5.46 -7.11
N GLN A 15 -4.79 -6.69 -6.65
CA GLN A 15 -3.80 -7.76 -6.73
C GLN A 15 -3.37 -8.07 -8.17
N GLU A 16 -4.33 -8.24 -9.08
CA GLU A 16 -4.07 -8.49 -10.50
C GLU A 16 -3.23 -7.37 -11.12
N ALA A 17 -3.48 -6.11 -10.74
CA ALA A 17 -2.78 -4.95 -11.26
C ALA A 17 -1.27 -4.99 -10.95
N TYR A 18 -0.87 -5.27 -9.71
CA TYR A 18 0.56 -5.27 -9.33
C TYR A 18 1.28 -6.61 -9.57
N MET A 19 0.54 -7.71 -9.68
CA MET A 19 1.12 -9.04 -9.97
C MET A 19 1.30 -9.30 -11.46
N SER A 20 0.36 -8.83 -12.29
CA SER A 20 0.25 -9.23 -13.70
C SER A 20 -0.20 -8.12 -14.64
N GLY A 21 -0.52 -6.93 -14.12
CA GLY A 21 -0.93 -5.78 -14.92
C GLY A 21 0.21 -5.16 -15.72
N PRO A 22 -0.04 -4.04 -16.41
CA PRO A 22 1.00 -3.33 -17.15
C PRO A 22 1.99 -2.63 -16.19
N PRO A 23 3.24 -2.39 -16.62
CA PRO A 23 4.16 -1.51 -15.90
C PRO A 23 3.62 -0.06 -15.84
N PRO A 24 4.00 0.75 -14.82
CA PRO A 24 4.99 0.43 -13.78
C PRO A 24 4.44 -0.35 -12.59
N LEU A 25 3.12 -0.45 -12.40
CA LEU A 25 2.54 -1.15 -11.25
C LEU A 25 2.78 -2.67 -11.34
N GLY A 26 2.56 -3.25 -12.52
CA GLY A 26 2.85 -4.65 -12.80
C GLY A 26 4.33 -4.93 -13.11
N PRO A 27 4.65 -6.14 -13.61
CA PRO A 27 6.00 -6.50 -14.02
C PRO A 27 6.46 -5.71 -15.27
N GLY A 28 7.78 -5.57 -15.44
CA GLY A 28 8.40 -5.02 -16.66
C GLY A 28 9.03 -3.62 -16.52
N ALA A 29 8.82 -2.94 -15.38
CA ALA A 29 9.50 -1.69 -15.04
C ALA A 29 10.66 -1.90 -14.05
N PRO A 30 11.59 -0.93 -13.91
CA PRO A 30 12.60 -0.93 -12.85
C PRO A 30 12.00 -1.08 -11.45
N THR A 31 12.67 -1.80 -10.55
CA THR A 31 12.15 -2.14 -9.22
C THR A 31 11.73 -0.91 -8.39
N ALA A 32 12.48 0.20 -8.49
CA ALA A 32 12.16 1.44 -7.78
C ALA A 32 10.82 2.03 -8.27
N GLU A 33 10.65 2.14 -9.60
CA GLU A 33 9.40 2.63 -10.20
C GLU A 33 8.20 1.74 -9.85
N ARG A 34 8.43 0.43 -9.74
CA ARG A 34 7.39 -0.52 -9.30
C ARG A 34 6.97 -0.29 -7.86
N LEU A 35 7.94 -0.04 -6.96
CA LEU A 35 7.64 0.26 -5.56
C LEU A 35 6.87 1.58 -5.45
N ASP A 36 7.31 2.63 -6.15
CA ASP A 36 6.62 3.92 -6.18
C ASP A 36 5.18 3.78 -6.70
N ALA A 37 5.00 3.08 -7.84
CA ALA A 37 3.67 2.86 -8.41
C ALA A 37 2.75 2.06 -7.48
N PHE A 38 3.29 1.07 -6.76
CA PHE A 38 2.54 0.28 -5.80
C PHE A 38 2.08 1.13 -4.61
N LEU A 39 2.96 1.98 -4.06
CA LEU A 39 2.62 2.87 -2.95
C LEU A 39 1.60 3.93 -3.36
N ASP A 40 1.70 4.46 -4.57
CA ASP A 40 0.71 5.39 -5.13
C ASP A 40 -0.65 4.72 -5.28
N ALA A 41 -0.68 3.49 -5.81
CA ALA A 41 -1.91 2.72 -5.95
C ALA A 41 -2.54 2.37 -4.59
N LEU A 42 -1.75 2.22 -3.52
CA LEU A 42 -2.28 2.07 -2.17
C LEU A 42 -2.93 3.34 -1.63
N VAL A 43 -2.38 4.53 -1.93
CA VAL A 43 -3.03 5.80 -1.57
C VAL A 43 -4.43 5.85 -2.20
N ASP A 44 -4.51 5.59 -3.51
CA ASP A 44 -5.75 5.62 -4.26
C ASP A 44 -6.74 4.58 -3.73
N ARG A 45 -6.28 3.35 -3.49
CA ARG A 45 -7.11 2.27 -2.95
C ARG A 45 -7.71 2.62 -1.59
N VAL A 46 -6.91 3.10 -0.65
CA VAL A 46 -7.41 3.43 0.70
C VAL A 46 -8.38 4.60 0.64
N ALA A 47 -8.17 5.56 -0.26
CA ALA A 47 -9.11 6.65 -0.49
C ALA A 47 -10.45 6.16 -1.07
N GLU A 48 -10.41 5.30 -2.10
CA GLU A 48 -11.61 4.74 -2.75
C GLU A 48 -12.44 3.84 -1.83
N GLN A 49 -11.79 3.13 -0.90
CA GLN A 49 -12.43 2.15 -0.01
C GLN A 49 -12.48 2.64 1.45
N ARG A 50 -12.34 3.94 1.70
CA ARG A 50 -12.11 4.51 3.04
C ARG A 50 -13.13 4.06 4.09
N GLU A 51 -14.41 4.30 3.84
CA GLU A 51 -15.48 4.04 4.83
C GLU A 51 -15.52 2.56 5.27
N ILE A 52 -15.38 1.66 4.30
CA ILE A 52 -15.44 0.23 4.56
C ILE A 52 -14.17 -0.30 5.23
N LEU A 53 -13.00 0.23 4.84
CA LEU A 53 -11.73 -0.11 5.47
C LEU A 53 -11.70 0.38 6.92
N LEU A 54 -12.23 1.57 7.21
CA LEU A 54 -12.39 2.09 8.58
C LEU A 54 -13.34 1.22 9.40
N ALA A 55 -14.51 0.88 8.86
CA ALA A 55 -15.47 0.02 9.56
C ALA A 55 -14.86 -1.35 9.91
N ALA A 56 -14.15 -1.98 8.97
CA ALA A 56 -13.45 -3.23 9.20
C ALA A 56 -12.31 -3.08 10.22
N HIS A 57 -11.56 -1.98 10.16
CA HIS A 57 -10.48 -1.69 11.11
C HIS A 57 -11.01 -1.50 12.53
N SER A 58 -12.05 -0.69 12.71
CA SER A 58 -12.70 -0.46 14.01
C SER A 58 -13.28 -1.74 14.61
N ALA A 59 -13.85 -2.62 13.78
CA ALA A 59 -14.38 -3.90 14.23
C ALA A 59 -13.28 -4.88 14.69
N ALA A 60 -12.10 -4.84 14.06
CA ALA A 60 -10.98 -5.70 14.42
C ALA A 60 -9.61 -5.06 14.05
N PRO A 61 -9.03 -4.20 14.92
CA PRO A 61 -7.88 -3.36 14.57
C PRO A 61 -6.65 -4.11 14.08
N ARG A 62 -6.46 -5.36 14.54
CA ARG A 62 -5.32 -6.21 14.18
C ARG A 62 -5.63 -7.27 13.12
N ALA A 63 -6.89 -7.43 12.70
CA ALA A 63 -7.28 -8.51 11.79
C ALA A 63 -6.59 -8.40 10.42
N ARG A 64 -6.19 -7.19 9.99
CA ARG A 64 -5.48 -6.97 8.72
C ARG A 64 -4.23 -7.84 8.60
N TYR A 65 -3.47 -8.02 9.68
CA TYR A 65 -2.22 -8.77 9.69
C TYR A 65 -2.43 -10.29 9.53
N HIS A 66 -3.66 -10.77 9.74
CA HIS A 66 -4.06 -12.15 9.55
C HIS A 66 -4.77 -12.38 8.20
N SER A 67 -5.00 -11.33 7.40
CA SER A 67 -5.63 -11.43 6.09
C SER A 67 -4.67 -11.95 5.02
N GLY A 68 -5.21 -12.66 4.01
CA GLY A 68 -4.44 -13.08 2.83
C GLY A 68 -3.96 -11.89 2.00
N ALA A 69 -4.82 -10.88 1.84
CA ALA A 69 -4.52 -9.63 1.15
C ALA A 69 -3.26 -8.94 1.69
N TYR A 70 -3.20 -8.72 3.01
CA TYR A 70 -2.04 -8.08 3.62
C TYR A 70 -0.77 -8.92 3.46
N ARG A 71 -0.84 -10.25 3.60
CA ARG A 71 0.31 -11.12 3.39
C ARG A 71 0.85 -11.04 1.96
N LEU A 72 -0.02 -10.95 0.96
CA LEU A 72 0.38 -10.82 -0.44
C LEU A 72 1.02 -9.46 -0.72
N MET A 73 0.43 -8.38 -0.23
CA MET A 73 1.03 -7.04 -0.31
C MET A 73 2.39 -6.99 0.38
N HIS A 74 2.49 -7.54 1.59
CA HIS A 74 3.73 -7.61 2.35
C HIS A 74 4.82 -8.38 1.60
N THR A 75 4.47 -9.56 1.07
CA THR A 75 5.40 -10.38 0.26
C THR A 75 5.89 -9.62 -0.97
N HIS A 76 4.99 -8.92 -1.67
CA HIS A 76 5.34 -8.11 -2.84
C HIS A 76 6.32 -6.99 -2.49
N VAL A 77 6.03 -6.20 -1.45
CA VAL A 77 6.89 -5.10 -1.01
C VAL A 77 8.24 -5.64 -0.50
N ALA A 78 8.26 -6.74 0.25
CA ALA A 78 9.49 -7.34 0.75
C ALA A 78 10.41 -7.78 -0.40
N LEU A 79 9.84 -8.31 -1.49
CA LEU A 79 10.59 -8.68 -2.70
C LEU A 79 11.18 -7.45 -3.40
N LEU A 80 10.41 -6.38 -3.56
CA LEU A 80 10.91 -5.13 -4.16
C LEU A 80 12.01 -4.49 -3.30
N VAL A 81 11.82 -4.44 -1.98
CA VAL A 81 12.82 -3.92 -1.04
C VAL A 81 14.11 -4.75 -1.08
N GLY A 82 14.00 -6.09 -1.09
CA GLY A 82 15.16 -6.97 -1.15
C GLY A 82 15.98 -6.82 -2.45
N GLN A 83 15.32 -6.48 -3.56
CA GLN A 83 15.98 -6.15 -4.82
C GLN A 83 16.67 -4.78 -4.78
N LEU A 84 16.05 -3.78 -4.15
CA LEU A 84 16.61 -2.43 -4.04
C LEU A 84 17.76 -2.34 -3.03
N ARG A 85 17.68 -3.10 -1.93
CA ARG A 85 18.66 -3.08 -0.84
C ARG A 85 19.04 -4.51 -0.42
N PRO A 86 19.89 -5.20 -1.20
CA PRO A 86 20.38 -6.52 -0.85
C PRO A 86 21.02 -6.55 0.56
N GLY A 87 20.64 -7.52 1.38
CA GLY A 87 21.13 -7.67 2.76
C GLY A 87 20.35 -6.91 3.83
N ALA A 88 19.38 -6.06 3.46
CA ALA A 88 18.44 -5.48 4.41
C ALA A 88 17.39 -6.51 4.89
N ASP A 89 16.81 -6.30 6.06
CA ASP A 89 15.63 -7.04 6.52
C ASP A 89 14.38 -6.57 5.75
N GLY A 90 14.23 -7.05 4.52
CA GLY A 90 13.12 -6.66 3.64
C GLY A 90 11.74 -7.00 4.21
N ALA A 91 11.63 -8.05 5.01
CA ALA A 91 10.37 -8.45 5.65
C ALA A 91 9.96 -7.44 6.73
N LEU A 92 10.88 -7.00 7.58
CA LEU A 92 10.62 -5.93 8.53
C LEU A 92 10.31 -4.61 7.84
N LEU A 93 11.15 -4.21 6.87
CA LEU A 93 10.98 -2.95 6.15
C LEU A 93 9.65 -2.88 5.40
N ALA A 94 9.15 -3.99 4.84
CA ALA A 94 7.84 -4.04 4.22
C ALA A 94 6.69 -3.74 5.19
N HIS A 95 6.76 -4.21 6.45
CA HIS A 95 5.76 -3.84 7.46
C HIS A 95 5.80 -2.34 7.76
N LEU A 96 6.99 -1.77 7.90
CA LEU A 96 7.18 -0.35 8.18
C LEU A 96 6.69 0.53 7.01
N LEU A 97 6.96 0.13 5.77
CA LEU A 97 6.46 0.82 4.57
C LEU A 97 4.94 0.75 4.41
N LEU A 98 4.31 -0.36 4.84
CA LEU A 98 2.85 -0.53 4.78
C LEU A 98 2.12 0.07 5.99
N ALA A 99 2.83 0.51 7.03
CA ALA A 99 2.22 1.06 8.24
C ALA A 99 1.44 2.38 8.01
N PRO A 100 1.95 3.36 7.22
CA PRO A 100 1.24 4.61 6.96
C PRO A 100 -0.13 4.42 6.30
N PHE A 101 -0.32 3.32 5.58
CA PHE A 101 -1.56 2.97 4.87
C PHE A 101 -2.61 2.32 5.77
N SER A 102 -2.49 2.42 7.10
CA SER A 102 -3.60 2.08 7.99
C SER A 102 -4.82 2.96 7.67
N PRO A 103 -6.05 2.43 7.75
CA PRO A 103 -7.25 3.22 7.46
C PRO A 103 -7.35 4.49 8.31
N ASP A 104 -6.97 4.43 9.59
CA ASP A 104 -7.00 5.57 10.51
C ASP A 104 -6.04 6.69 10.09
N VAL A 105 -4.78 6.36 9.82
CA VAL A 105 -3.78 7.36 9.40
C VAL A 105 -4.22 8.00 8.08
N MET A 106 -4.64 7.21 7.11
CA MET A 106 -5.08 7.72 5.81
C MET A 106 -6.37 8.55 5.91
N HIS A 107 -7.28 8.20 6.83
CA HIS A 107 -8.47 9.01 7.11
C HIS A 107 -8.09 10.35 7.72
N HIS A 108 -7.29 10.36 8.78
CA HIS A 108 -6.84 11.57 9.44
C HIS A 108 -6.17 12.53 8.43
N LEU A 109 -5.23 12.02 7.63
CA LEU A 109 -4.51 12.87 6.66
C LEU A 109 -5.41 13.39 5.53
N ALA A 110 -6.32 12.57 5.01
CA ALA A 110 -7.12 12.96 3.84
C ALA A 110 -8.39 13.74 4.19
N VAL A 111 -8.97 13.51 5.37
CA VAL A 111 -10.25 14.10 5.80
C VAL A 111 -10.04 15.20 6.82
N GLU A 112 -9.29 14.93 7.89
CA GLU A 112 -9.13 15.89 8.98
C GLU A 112 -8.04 16.93 8.68
N GLN A 113 -7.00 16.55 7.92
CA GLN A 113 -5.95 17.44 7.45
C GLN A 113 -6.15 17.90 6.00
N GLU A 114 -7.22 17.44 5.34
CA GLU A 114 -7.61 17.82 3.97
C GLU A 114 -6.47 17.69 2.93
N LEU A 115 -5.52 16.78 3.13
CA LEU A 115 -4.42 16.57 2.21
C LEU A 115 -4.89 15.86 0.94
N SER A 116 -4.47 16.38 -0.22
CA SER A 116 -4.77 15.75 -1.50
C SER A 116 -4.08 14.40 -1.66
N GLY A 117 -4.66 13.52 -2.48
CA GLY A 117 -4.02 12.25 -2.85
C GLY A 117 -2.62 12.44 -3.43
N GLU A 118 -2.43 13.46 -4.27
CA GLU A 118 -1.12 13.79 -4.83
C GLU A 118 -0.10 14.20 -3.76
N ARG A 119 -0.53 14.94 -2.72
CA ARG A 119 0.36 15.30 -1.61
C ARG A 119 0.73 14.08 -0.77
N LEU A 120 -0.22 13.17 -0.55
CA LEU A 120 0.02 11.89 0.14
C LEU A 120 1.01 11.01 -0.62
N LYS A 121 0.80 10.83 -1.93
CA LYS A 121 1.69 10.07 -2.82
C LYS A 121 3.11 10.64 -2.81
N ALA A 122 3.24 11.96 -2.97
CA ALA A 122 4.54 12.64 -2.89
C ALA A 122 5.23 12.43 -1.54
N GLY A 123 4.51 12.59 -0.42
CA GLY A 123 5.07 12.41 0.92
C GLY A 123 5.51 10.97 1.20
N VAL A 124 4.78 9.97 0.70
CA VAL A 124 5.21 8.57 0.83
C VAL A 124 6.49 8.30 0.05
N ARG A 125 6.63 8.82 -1.18
CA ARG A 125 7.88 8.68 -1.95
C ARG A 125 9.04 9.41 -1.27
N GLU A 126 8.79 10.59 -0.69
CA GLU A 126 9.80 11.33 0.08
C GLU A 126 10.33 10.53 1.27
N LEU A 127 9.49 9.72 1.94
CA LEU A 127 9.94 8.81 3.01
C LEU A 127 11.03 7.82 2.55
N LEU A 128 11.00 7.38 1.29
CA LEU A 128 11.97 6.43 0.74
C LEU A 128 13.37 7.07 0.57
N THR A 129 13.41 8.38 0.33
CA THR A 129 14.62 9.14 0.01
C THR A 129 15.13 9.98 1.18
N LEU A 130 14.45 10.03 2.33
CA LEU A 130 14.82 10.85 3.51
C LEU A 130 16.28 10.72 3.99
N ARG A 131 16.94 9.60 3.69
CA ARG A 131 18.33 9.30 4.10
C ARG A 131 19.33 9.41 2.95
N GLU A 132 18.84 9.65 1.74
CA GLU A 132 19.65 9.90 0.55
C GLU A 132 19.99 11.39 0.58
N ASN A 133 21.12 11.72 1.22
CA ASN A 133 21.60 13.10 1.31
C ASN A 133 21.68 13.73 -0.09
N SER A 134 21.17 14.96 -0.21
CA SER A 134 21.52 15.88 -1.31
C SER A 134 23.03 16.12 -1.38
#